data_AF-A0AA41WE08-F1
#
_entry.id   AF-A0AA41WE08-F1
#
_cell.length_a   1.000
_cell.length_b   1.000
_cell.length_c   1.000
_cell.angle_alpha   90.00
_cell.angle_beta   90.00
_cell.angle_gamma   90.00
#
_symmetry.space_group_name_H-M   'P 1'
#
loop_
_entity.id
_entity.type
_entity.pdbx_description
1 polymer ?
#
loop_
_entity_poly.entity_id
_entity_poly.type
_entity_poly.pdbx_seq_one_letter_code
_entity_poly.pdbx_strand_id
1 'polypeptide(L)'
;MYRGQFPYGRYDRAPQPEITVDDLSRIYVVVPRDDGPGTENVTVARMSDRQFREWIVAKGELHGVPMIAPMGRIGHETRARMINRLIKHGVRIYMVPKAEPEA
;
A
#
# COMPACT_ATOMS: atom_id res chain seq x y z
N MET A 1 10.79 2.41 24.80
CA MET A 1 11.25 1.89 23.49
C MET A 1 10.81 0.44 23.39
N TYR A 2 9.87 0.11 22.49
CA TYR A 2 9.40 -1.25 22.33
C TYR A 2 10.42 -2.05 21.50
N ARG A 3 11.18 -2.94 22.13
CA ARG A 3 12.14 -3.84 21.47
C ARG A 3 11.45 -5.17 21.16
N GLY A 4 10.76 -5.24 20.03
CA GLY A 4 10.23 -6.50 19.50
C GLY A 4 11.18 -7.11 18.48
N GLN A 5 11.53 -8.38 18.64
CA GLN A 5 12.27 -9.14 17.64
C GLN A 5 11.26 -9.77 16.67
N PHE A 6 11.16 -9.19 15.47
CA PHE A 6 10.33 -9.72 14.39
C PHE A 6 11.21 -10.47 13.39
N PRO A 7 10.67 -11.50 12.70
CA PRO A 7 11.46 -12.39 11.85
C PRO A 7 12.16 -11.72 10.66
N TYR A 8 11.97 -10.40 10.45
CA TYR A 8 12.49 -9.66 9.30
C TYR A 8 13.29 -8.39 9.64
N GLY A 9 13.68 -8.16 10.91
CA GLY A 9 14.62 -7.09 11.26
C GLY A 9 14.37 -6.38 12.61
N ARG A 10 15.27 -5.45 12.95
CA ARG A 10 15.10 -4.51 14.06
C ARG A 10 14.28 -3.31 13.59
N TYR A 11 13.11 -3.10 14.17
CA TYR A 11 12.30 -1.91 13.94
C TYR A 11 12.31 -1.02 15.19
N ASP A 12 12.58 0.28 15.04
CA ASP A 12 12.52 1.26 16.12
C ASP A 12 11.07 1.59 16.56
N ARG A 13 10.08 1.03 15.85
CA ARG A 13 8.63 1.17 16.11
C ARG A 13 7.94 -0.18 16.06
N ALA A 14 6.79 -0.29 16.72
CA ALA A 14 5.93 -1.47 16.62
C ALA A 14 5.61 -1.79 15.15
N PRO A 15 5.51 -3.08 14.76
CA PRO A 15 5.14 -3.45 13.40
C PRO A 15 3.77 -2.90 13.05
N GLN A 16 3.60 -2.54 11.78
CA GLN A 16 2.28 -2.28 11.25
C GLN A 16 1.58 -3.63 10.96
N PRO A 17 0.30 -3.82 11.34
CA PRO A 17 -0.44 -4.99 10.91
C PRO A 17 -0.59 -5.02 9.38
N GLU A 18 -0.66 -6.23 8.83
CA GLU A 18 -1.04 -6.42 7.43
C GLU A 18 -2.43 -5.82 7.15
N ILE A 19 -2.63 -5.37 5.93
CA ILE A 19 -3.92 -4.84 5.46
C ILE A 19 -4.74 -5.93 4.78
N THR A 20 -6.06 -5.75 4.77
CA THR A 20 -7.02 -6.59 4.05
C THR A 20 -7.45 -5.94 2.73
N VAL A 21 -8.29 -6.65 1.95
CA VAL A 21 -8.91 -6.09 0.74
C VAL A 21 -9.80 -4.88 1.07
N ASP A 22 -10.56 -4.93 2.17
CA ASP A 22 -11.44 -3.83 2.58
C ASP A 22 -10.66 -2.54 2.87
N ASP A 23 -9.43 -2.70 3.37
CA ASP A 23 -8.55 -1.60 3.72
C ASP A 23 -8.07 -0.79 2.52
N LEU A 24 -8.10 -1.37 1.31
CA LEU A 24 -7.70 -0.69 0.07
C LEU A 24 -8.56 0.54 -0.23
N SER A 25 -9.81 0.54 0.23
CA SER A 25 -10.73 1.67 0.12
C SER A 25 -10.36 2.84 1.04
N ARG A 26 -9.42 2.64 1.96
CA ARG A 26 -9.00 3.61 2.98
C ARG A 26 -7.58 4.12 2.76
N ILE A 27 -6.87 3.60 1.76
CA ILE A 27 -5.51 4.03 1.40
C ILE A 27 -5.63 5.00 0.23
N TYR A 28 -5.48 6.29 0.52
CA TYR A 28 -5.51 7.36 -0.48
C TYR A 28 -4.10 7.66 -0.99
N VAL A 29 -3.97 7.84 -2.30
CA VAL A 29 -2.70 8.12 -2.96
C VAL A 29 -2.95 9.11 -4.09
N VAL A 30 -2.03 10.06 -4.22
CA VAL A 30 -1.98 10.97 -5.36
C VAL A 30 -1.21 10.30 -6.50
N VAL A 31 -1.87 10.10 -7.64
CA VAL A 31 -1.31 9.44 -8.83
C VAL A 31 -1.57 10.28 -10.08
N PRO A 32 -0.78 10.12 -11.17
CA PRO A 32 -1.11 10.74 -12.44
C PRO A 32 -2.47 10.28 -12.95
N ARG A 33 -3.24 11.20 -13.54
CA ARG A 33 -4.53 10.86 -14.14
C ARG A 33 -4.34 9.96 -15.34
N ASP A 34 -5.31 9.08 -15.59
CA ASP A 34 -5.33 8.25 -16.80
C ASP A 34 -5.80 9.02 -18.04
N ASP A 35 -6.61 10.08 -17.86
CA ASP A 35 -7.32 10.78 -18.94
C ASP A 35 -6.62 12.06 -19.43
N GLY A 36 -5.45 12.40 -18.90
CA GLY A 36 -4.72 13.60 -19.31
C GLY A 36 -3.69 14.10 -18.31
N PRO A 37 -3.23 15.35 -18.48
CA PRO A 37 -2.23 15.94 -17.59
C PRO A 37 -2.79 16.17 -16.19
N GLY A 38 -1.90 16.09 -15.20
CA GLY A 38 -2.20 16.36 -13.79
C GLY A 38 -2.22 15.11 -12.93
N THR A 39 -2.70 15.29 -11.70
CA THR A 39 -2.79 14.22 -10.70
C THR A 39 -4.18 14.16 -10.11
N GLU A 40 -4.55 13.00 -9.57
CA GLU A 40 -5.78 12.77 -8.84
C GLU A 40 -5.50 12.05 -7.52
N ASN A 41 -6.34 12.30 -6.51
CA ASN A 41 -6.31 11.57 -5.25
C ASN A 41 -7.35 10.46 -5.31
N VAL A 42 -6.89 9.21 -5.35
CA VAL A 42 -7.75 8.02 -5.46
C VAL A 42 -7.37 7.00 -4.41
N THR A 43 -8.35 6.16 -4.06
CA THR A 43 -8.09 5.02 -3.18
C THR A 43 -7.42 3.90 -3.95
N VAL A 44 -6.59 3.10 -3.28
CA VAL A 44 -5.97 1.92 -3.90
C VAL A 44 -7.02 0.97 -4.48
N ALA A 45 -8.22 0.90 -3.89
CA ALA A 45 -9.33 0.11 -4.44
C ALA A 45 -9.81 0.61 -5.82
N ARG A 46 -9.71 1.92 -6.09
CA ARG A 46 -10.23 2.59 -7.30
C ARG A 46 -9.19 2.88 -8.37
N MET A 47 -7.90 2.79 -8.05
CA MET A 47 -6.83 2.95 -9.05
C MET A 47 -7.01 2.02 -10.24
N SER A 48 -6.62 2.48 -11.42
CA SER A 48 -6.39 1.57 -12.54
C SER A 48 -5.20 0.66 -12.27
N ASP A 49 -5.11 -0.44 -13.02
CA ASP A 49 -3.97 -1.37 -12.88
C ASP A 49 -2.65 -0.71 -13.27
N ARG A 50 -2.68 0.27 -14.19
CA ARG A 50 -1.51 1.08 -14.56
C ARG A 50 -1.07 1.95 -13.39
N GLN A 51 -1.99 2.75 -12.83
CA GLN A 51 -1.70 3.60 -11.67
C GLN A 51 -1.16 2.81 -10.49
N PHE A 52 -1.80 1.68 -10.17
CA PHE A 52 -1.34 0.81 -9.08
C PHE A 52 0.05 0.25 -9.35
N ARG A 53 0.32 -0.23 -10.58
CA ARG A 53 1.63 -0.76 -10.99
C ARG A 53 2.74 0.27 -10.84
N GLU A 54 2.53 1.46 -11.40
CA GLU A 54 3.52 2.54 -11.33
C GLU A 54 3.78 2.95 -9.88
N TRP A 55 2.72 3.13 -9.10
CA TRP A 55 2.83 3.51 -7.69
C TRP A 55 3.56 2.45 -6.85
N ILE A 56 3.17 1.17 -6.95
CA ILE A 56 3.70 0.14 -6.06
C ILE A 56 5.17 -0.17 -6.36
N VAL A 57 5.57 -0.09 -7.65
CA VAL A 57 6.97 -0.24 -8.07
C VAL A 57 7.79 0.94 -7.57
N ALA A 58 7.34 2.18 -7.83
CA ALA A 58 8.05 3.37 -7.37
C ALA A 58 8.17 3.42 -5.83
N LYS A 59 7.13 3.00 -5.10
CA LYS A 59 7.15 2.90 -3.64
C LYS A 59 8.13 1.82 -3.18
N GLY A 60 8.19 0.69 -3.86
CA GLY A 60 9.17 -0.37 -3.60
C GLY A 60 10.60 0.11 -3.78
N GLU A 61 10.90 0.74 -4.92
CA GLU A 61 12.23 1.29 -5.25
C GLU A 61 12.68 2.34 -4.22
N LEU A 62 11.80 3.27 -3.86
CA LEU A 62 12.07 4.30 -2.84
C LEU A 62 12.51 3.70 -1.50
N HIS A 63 11.99 2.53 -1.15
CA HIS A 63 12.24 1.85 0.12
C HIS A 63 13.20 0.65 -0.01
N GLY A 64 13.83 0.44 -1.17
CA GLY A 64 14.74 -0.68 -1.40
C GLY A 64 14.07 -2.06 -1.34
N VAL A 65 12.76 -2.14 -1.62
CA VAL A 65 11.99 -3.38 -1.63
C VAL A 65 11.74 -3.81 -3.08
N PRO A 66 12.37 -4.90 -3.56
CA PRO A 66 12.14 -5.39 -4.91
C PRO A 66 10.65 -5.75 -5.12
N MET A 67 10.03 -5.10 -6.10
CA MET A 67 8.62 -5.24 -6.42
C MET A 67 8.46 -5.55 -7.92
N ILE A 68 7.84 -6.68 -8.22
CA ILE A 68 7.50 -7.07 -9.59
C ILE A 68 5.97 -7.04 -9.71
N ALA A 69 5.47 -6.09 -10.49
CA ALA A 69 4.04 -5.95 -10.73
C ALA A 69 3.62 -6.76 -11.97
N PRO A 70 2.48 -7.48 -11.93
CA PRO A 70 1.97 -8.19 -13.10
C PRO A 70 1.66 -7.24 -14.26
N MET A 71 1.92 -7.67 -15.50
CA MET A 71 1.58 -6.92 -16.72
C MET A 71 0.07 -6.91 -17.04
N GLY A 72 -0.71 -7.83 -16.45
CA GLY A 72 -2.15 -7.97 -16.67
C GLY A 72 -3.02 -7.33 -15.58
N ARG A 73 -4.24 -7.85 -15.44
CA ARG A 73 -5.21 -7.38 -14.44
C ARG A 73 -4.67 -7.57 -13.01
N ILE A 74 -4.76 -6.53 -12.19
CA ILE A 74 -4.31 -6.56 -10.79
C ILE A 74 -5.52 -6.51 -9.86
N GLY A 75 -6.06 -7.69 -9.53
CA GLY A 75 -7.15 -7.82 -8.58
C GLY A 75 -6.80 -7.32 -7.17
N HIS A 76 -7.82 -6.96 -6.40
CA HIS A 76 -7.66 -6.38 -5.06
C HIS A 76 -6.84 -7.26 -4.10
N GLU A 77 -7.00 -8.58 -4.14
CA GLU A 77 -6.18 -9.50 -3.34
C GLU A 77 -4.68 -9.38 -3.66
N THR A 78 -4.34 -9.27 -4.94
CA THR A 78 -2.96 -9.08 -5.37
C THR A 78 -2.44 -7.71 -4.94
N ARG A 79 -3.27 -6.66 -5.01
CA ARG A 79 -2.92 -5.33 -4.49
C ARG A 79 -2.59 -5.38 -2.99
N ALA A 80 -3.45 -6.01 -2.19
CA ALA A 80 -3.24 -6.19 -0.76
C ALA A 80 -1.96 -6.97 -0.47
N ARG A 81 -1.71 -8.08 -1.19
CA ARG A 81 -0.47 -8.87 -1.04
C ARG A 81 0.80 -8.06 -1.34
N MET A 82 0.78 -7.25 -2.39
CA MET A 82 1.93 -6.41 -2.75
C MET A 82 2.18 -5.31 -1.71
N ILE A 83 1.12 -4.71 -1.16
CA ILE A 83 1.25 -3.74 -0.07
C ILE A 83 1.74 -4.42 1.21
N ASN A 84 1.24 -5.60 1.54
CA ASN A 84 1.71 -6.37 2.71
C ASN A 84 3.18 -6.78 2.58
N ARG A 85 3.70 -6.97 1.35
CA ARG A 85 5.13 -7.12 1.13
C ARG A 85 5.89 -5.87 1.58
N LEU A 86 5.46 -4.67 1.19
CA LEU A 86 6.07 -3.42 1.66
C LEU A 86 6.03 -3.33 3.21
N ILE A 87 4.88 -3.64 3.82
CA ILE A 87 4.71 -3.61 5.29
C ILE A 87 5.67 -4.58 5.98
N LYS A 88 5.83 -5.80 5.46
CA LYS A 88 6.76 -6.82 6.00
C LYS A 88 8.22 -6.37 5.97
N HIS A 89 8.57 -5.49 5.04
CA HIS A 89 9.88 -4.86 4.93
C HIS A 89 9.98 -3.53 5.69
N GLY A 90 9.00 -3.18 6.53
CA GLY A 90 9.03 -1.99 7.39
C GLY A 90 8.48 -0.71 6.75
N VAL A 91 7.94 -0.78 5.55
CA VAL A 91 7.33 0.39 4.90
C VAL A 91 5.97 0.68 5.55
N ARG A 92 5.79 1.93 5.99
CA ARG A 92 4.52 2.37 6.57
C ARG A 92 3.52 2.77 5.49
N ILE A 93 2.30 2.26 5.64
CA ILE A 93 1.17 2.51 4.73
C ILE A 93 0.04 3.09 5.56
N TYR A 94 -0.33 4.34 5.29
CA TYR A 94 -1.33 5.05 6.06
C TYR A 94 -2.73 4.83 5.49
N MET A 95 -3.69 4.68 6.40
CA MET A 95 -5.10 4.46 6.10
C MET A 95 -5.94 5.49 6.82
N VAL A 96 -7.03 5.92 6.21
CA VAL A 96 -8.09 6.66 6.90
C VAL A 96 -8.70 5.74 7.99
N PRO A 97 -8.90 6.23 9.23
CA PRO A 97 -9.54 5.45 10.29
C PRO A 97 -10.91 4.94 9.87
N LYS A 98 -11.30 3.74 10.33
CA LYS A 98 -12.71 3.34 10.22
C LYS A 98 -13.50 4.29 11.13
N ALA A 99 -14.61 4.83 10.63
CA ALA A 99 -15.55 5.51 11.51
C ALA A 99 -15.94 4.52 12.62
N GLU A 100 -15.91 4.97 13.87
CA GLU A 100 -16.46 4.18 14.96
C GLU A 100 -17.95 3.98 14.67
N PRO A 101 -18.50 2.76 14.82
CA PRO A 101 -19.94 2.58 14.70
C PRO A 101 -20.61 3.49 15.73
N GLU A 102 -21.58 4.31 15.30
CA GLU A 102 -22.43 5.07 16.20
C GLU A 102 -23.02 4.09 17.22
N ALA A 103 -22.74 4.32 18.50
CA ALA A 103 -23.09 3.46 19.62
C ALA A 103 -24.60 3.49 19.93
#